data_AF-A0AAW9QQK0-F1
#
_entry.id   AF-A0AAW9QQK0-F1
#
_cell.length_a   1.000
_cell.length_b   1.000
_cell.length_c   1.000
_cell.angle_alpha   90.00
_cell.angle_beta   90.00
_cell.angle_gamma   90.00
#
_symmetry.space_group_name_H-M   'P 1'
#
loop_
_entity.id
_entity.type
_entity.pdbx_description
1 polymer ?
#
loop_
_entity_poly.entity_id
_entity_poly.type
_entity_poly.pdbx_seq_one_letter_code
_entity_poly.pdbx_strand_id
1 'polypeptide(L)'
;MFDNICKFIAENFSEDLATWLLGSPVSLTVLDPTELQVEPIRADSLIFLQSEQLVLHTEFQTDPDPDIPFRMLDYRVRVYRRHPRKRMRQVVIYLRRNNSPLVRENSFRLEDTFHSFQVIRLWEQNTPQFFENPGLLPFAVLSDTDDPEQVLSQVSRSRKSTGTTGAKQSRRRHQYSRRVSIESGVDRKNSSE
;
A
#
# COMPACT_ATOMS: atom_id res chain seq x y z
N MET A 1 0.87 18.91 36.17
CA MET A 1 1.97 19.21 37.11
C MET A 1 3.15 18.28 36.89
N PHE A 2 2.95 16.96 36.82
CA PHE A 2 4.01 15.99 36.49
C PHE A 2 4.62 16.17 35.08
N ASP A 3 3.82 16.57 34.08
CA ASP A 3 4.29 16.78 32.69
C ASP A 3 5.44 17.80 32.57
N ASN A 4 5.37 18.91 33.32
CA ASN A 4 6.39 19.96 33.28
C ASN A 4 7.71 19.49 33.95
N ILE A 5 7.60 18.68 35.01
CA ILE A 5 8.78 18.12 35.69
C ILE A 5 9.45 17.08 34.77
N CYS A 6 8.68 16.22 34.10
CA CYS A 6 9.23 15.25 33.15
C CYS A 6 9.91 15.93 31.96
N LYS A 7 9.32 17.02 31.42
CA LYS A 7 9.95 17.83 30.37
C LYS A 7 11.26 18.46 30.85
N PHE A 8 11.26 19.05 32.04
CA PHE A 8 12.48 19.62 32.63
C PHE A 8 13.59 18.56 32.77
N ILE A 9 13.25 17.35 33.23
CA ILE A 9 14.21 16.24 33.35
C ILE A 9 14.72 15.82 31.96
N ALA A 10 13.84 15.63 30.98
CA ALA A 10 14.23 15.22 29.63
C ALA A 10 15.14 16.24 28.93
N GLU A 11 14.92 17.54 29.17
CA GLU A 11 15.71 18.61 28.55
C GLU A 11 17.04 18.88 29.27
N ASN A 12 17.09 18.79 30.61
CA ASN A 12 18.25 19.20 31.40
C ASN A 12 19.09 18.03 31.93
N PHE A 13 18.53 16.82 31.97
CA PHE A 13 19.16 15.61 32.51
C PHE A 13 19.01 14.42 31.53
N SER A 14 19.14 14.69 30.23
CA SER A 14 18.96 13.70 29.17
C SER A 14 19.95 12.52 29.24
N GLU A 15 21.20 12.76 29.65
CA GLU A 15 22.21 11.71 29.82
C GLU A 15 21.89 10.76 30.99
N ASP A 16 21.44 11.31 32.11
CA ASP A 16 20.99 10.52 33.28
C ASP A 16 19.77 9.67 32.90
N LEU A 17 18.81 10.29 32.19
CA LEU A 17 17.62 9.62 31.69
C LEU A 17 17.98 8.49 30.72
N ALA A 18 18.88 8.73 29.77
CA ALA A 18 19.34 7.74 28.81
C ALA A 18 20.09 6.58 29.50
N THR A 19 20.98 6.88 30.44
CA THR A 19 21.73 5.88 31.20
C THR A 19 20.80 4.96 31.98
N TRP A 20 19.78 5.53 32.64
CA TRP A 20 18.79 4.76 33.36
C TRP A 20 17.97 3.85 32.43
N LEU A 21 17.49 4.37 31.30
CA LEU A 21 16.63 3.62 30.38
C LEU A 21 17.39 2.55 29.57
N LEU A 22 18.65 2.81 29.22
CA LEU A 22 19.47 1.94 28.38
C LEU A 22 20.42 1.04 29.19
N GLY A 23 20.50 1.22 30.51
CA GLY A 23 21.36 0.45 31.42
C GLY A 23 22.87 0.70 31.26
N SER A 24 23.26 1.67 30.41
CA SER A 24 24.65 2.06 30.20
C SER A 24 24.76 3.52 29.74
N PRO A 25 25.85 4.24 30.04
CA PRO A 25 26.03 5.61 29.57
C PRO A 25 26.18 5.65 28.05
N VAL A 26 25.30 6.41 27.39
CA VAL A 26 25.32 6.61 25.93
C VAL A 26 25.14 8.10 25.65
N SER A 27 26.05 8.68 24.88
CA SER A 27 25.91 10.05 24.39
C SER A 27 24.90 10.09 23.23
N LEU A 28 23.72 10.66 23.48
CA LEU A 28 22.66 10.83 22.49
C LEU A 28 22.61 12.28 22.00
N THR A 29 22.25 12.48 20.73
CA THR A 29 21.99 13.81 20.15
C THR A 29 20.49 14.00 19.90
N VAL A 30 20.04 15.26 19.84
CA VAL A 30 18.64 15.58 19.52
C VAL A 30 18.41 15.36 18.03
N LEU A 31 17.36 14.60 17.71
CA LEU A 31 16.85 14.45 16.35
C LEU A 31 15.73 15.48 16.12
N ASP A 32 15.84 16.31 15.09
CA ASP A 32 14.79 17.28 14.78
C ASP A 32 13.56 16.54 14.20
N PRO A 33 12.34 16.72 14.77
CA PRO A 33 11.14 16.07 14.24
C PRO A 33 10.85 16.35 12.76
N THR A 34 11.37 17.45 12.21
CA THR A 34 11.24 17.79 10.80
C THR A 34 12.06 16.86 9.89
N GLU A 35 13.15 16.27 10.39
CA GLU A 35 13.92 15.25 9.66
C GLU A 35 13.10 13.98 9.38
N LEU A 36 12.02 13.76 10.15
CA LEU A 36 11.10 12.65 9.98
C LEU A 36 9.96 12.97 8.98
N GLN A 37 9.97 14.14 8.35
CA GLN A 37 9.02 14.46 7.29
C GLN A 37 9.39 13.73 6.01
N VAL A 38 8.63 12.67 5.70
CA VAL A 38 8.87 11.83 4.53
C VAL A 38 7.99 12.26 3.36
N GLU A 39 8.58 12.42 2.17
CA GLU A 39 7.82 12.63 0.94
C GLU A 39 6.85 11.46 0.64
N PRO A 40 5.79 11.68 -0.14
CA PRO A 40 4.91 10.61 -0.58
C PRO A 40 5.69 9.60 -1.41
N ILE A 41 5.61 8.31 -1.05
CA ILE A 41 6.20 7.24 -1.84
C ILE A 41 5.42 7.15 -3.16
N ARG A 42 6.04 7.53 -4.28
CA ARG A 42 5.42 7.44 -5.60
C ARG A 42 5.34 5.97 -6.01
N ALA A 43 4.12 5.48 -6.18
CA ALA A 43 3.86 4.15 -6.72
C ALA A 43 2.85 4.29 -7.86
N ASP A 44 3.26 3.92 -9.07
CA ASP A 44 2.43 4.04 -10.27
C ASP A 44 1.28 3.02 -10.31
N SER A 45 1.32 2.01 -9.44
CA SER A 45 0.42 0.85 -9.42
C SER A 45 -0.34 0.67 -8.10
N LEU A 46 -0.50 1.75 -7.34
CA LEU A 46 -1.15 1.79 -6.03
C LEU A 46 -2.63 2.21 -6.13
N ILE A 47 -3.53 1.46 -5.51
CA ILE A 47 -4.96 1.74 -5.47
C ILE A 47 -5.50 1.66 -4.05
N PHE A 48 -6.23 2.70 -3.63
CA PHE A 48 -7.06 2.70 -2.43
C PHE A 48 -8.54 2.71 -2.78
N LEU A 49 -9.27 1.72 -2.28
CA LEU A 49 -10.73 1.65 -2.31
C LEU A 49 -11.23 1.71 -0.87
N GLN A 50 -12.34 2.38 -0.61
CA GLN A 50 -12.90 2.46 0.75
C GLN A 50 -14.41 2.31 0.79
N SER A 51 -14.89 1.74 1.88
CA SER A 51 -16.28 1.79 2.35
C SER A 51 -16.34 2.54 3.68
N GLU A 52 -17.50 2.53 4.36
CA GLU A 52 -17.62 3.12 5.69
C GLU A 52 -16.69 2.49 6.73
N GLN A 53 -16.45 1.18 6.64
CA GLN A 53 -15.73 0.41 7.66
C GLN A 53 -14.41 -0.21 7.19
N LEU A 54 -14.12 -0.17 5.88
CA LEU A 54 -12.97 -0.85 5.29
C LEU A 54 -12.20 0.08 4.35
N VAL A 55 -10.88 -0.03 4.39
CA VAL A 55 -9.97 0.40 3.32
C VAL A 55 -9.34 -0.85 2.70
N LEU A 56 -9.44 -0.97 1.38
CA LEU A 56 -8.69 -1.94 0.59
C LEU A 56 -7.55 -1.20 -0.10
N HIS A 57 -6.33 -1.58 0.26
CA HIS A 57 -5.10 -1.14 -0.36
C HIS A 57 -4.60 -2.28 -1.24
N THR A 58 -4.51 -2.02 -2.54
CA THR A 58 -3.99 -2.95 -3.53
C THR A 58 -2.81 -2.33 -4.26
N GLU A 59 -1.73 -3.07 -4.38
CA GLU A 59 -0.56 -2.67 -5.15
C GLU A 59 -0.21 -3.74 -6.19
N PHE A 60 -0.07 -3.34 -7.46
CA PHE A 60 0.34 -4.24 -8.53
C PHE A 60 1.85 -4.16 -8.77
N GLN A 61 2.48 -5.32 -8.92
CA GLN A 61 3.92 -5.42 -9.14
C GLN A 61 4.20 -6.29 -10.35
N THR A 62 4.97 -5.76 -11.30
CA THR A 62 5.51 -6.56 -12.41
C THR A 62 6.80 -7.23 -11.98
N ASP A 63 7.64 -6.51 -11.24
CA ASP A 63 8.91 -7.00 -10.72
C ASP A 63 8.88 -7.00 -9.19
N PRO A 64 9.59 -7.93 -8.54
CA PRO A 64 9.75 -7.88 -7.09
C PRO A 64 10.53 -6.63 -6.69
N ASP A 65 10.05 -5.98 -5.65
CA ASP A 65 10.63 -4.78 -5.08
C ASP A 65 10.85 -5.02 -3.57
N PRO A 66 12.10 -4.94 -3.08
CA PRO A 66 12.41 -5.22 -1.67
C PRO A 66 11.77 -4.22 -0.70
N ASP A 67 11.34 -3.04 -1.16
CA ASP A 67 10.71 -2.03 -0.30
C ASP A 67 9.21 -2.27 -0.08
N ILE A 68 8.61 -3.25 -0.76
CA ILE A 68 7.19 -3.61 -0.64
C ILE A 68 6.77 -3.76 0.83
N PRO A 69 7.43 -4.59 1.67
CA PRO A 69 6.95 -4.82 3.02
C PRO A 69 6.91 -3.54 3.86
N PHE A 70 7.93 -2.68 3.73
CA PHE A 70 7.97 -1.40 4.42
C PHE A 70 6.89 -0.44 3.90
N ARG A 71 6.68 -0.35 2.57
CA ARG A 71 5.58 0.43 1.98
C ARG A 71 4.22 -0.02 2.51
N MET A 72 4.01 -1.33 2.66
CA MET A 72 2.76 -1.83 3.22
C MET A 72 2.57 -1.36 4.67
N LEU A 73 3.61 -1.39 5.50
CA LEU A 73 3.54 -0.82 6.86
C LEU A 73 3.30 0.69 6.83
N ASP A 74 4.04 1.44 6.03
CA ASP A 74 3.94 2.91 5.94
C ASP A 74 2.50 3.33 5.57
N TYR A 75 1.92 2.75 4.52
CA TYR A 75 0.54 3.02 4.14
C TYR A 75 -0.47 2.58 5.20
N ARG A 76 -0.21 1.50 5.93
CA ARG A 76 -1.08 1.07 7.03
C ARG A 76 -1.19 2.14 8.11
N VAL A 77 -0.05 2.71 8.51
CA VAL A 77 0.04 3.75 9.54
C VAL A 77 -0.54 5.07 9.03
N ARG A 78 -0.25 5.48 7.79
CA ARG A 78 -0.81 6.70 7.17
C ARG A 78 -2.35 6.65 7.12
N VAL A 79 -2.92 5.52 6.71
CA VAL A 79 -4.38 5.34 6.69
C VAL A 79 -4.96 5.33 8.11
N TYR A 80 -4.28 4.69 9.07
CA TYR A 80 -4.73 4.67 10.47
C TYR A 80 -4.83 6.09 11.06
N ARG A 81 -3.85 6.96 10.79
CA ARG A 81 -3.85 8.36 11.27
C ARG A 81 -5.10 9.13 10.81
N ARG A 82 -5.55 8.90 9.58
CA ARG A 82 -6.74 9.58 9.01
C ARG A 82 -8.06 8.87 9.32
N HIS A 83 -8.04 7.54 9.42
CA HIS A 83 -9.22 6.69 9.54
C HIS A 83 -9.02 5.59 10.60
N PRO A 84 -8.83 5.94 11.88
CA PRO A 84 -8.39 5.00 12.92
C PRO A 84 -9.40 3.88 13.21
N ARG A 85 -10.68 4.11 12.89
CA ARG A 85 -11.76 3.14 13.10
C ARG A 85 -11.98 2.19 11.91
N LYS A 86 -11.38 2.46 10.75
CA LYS A 86 -11.54 1.59 9.58
C LYS A 86 -10.59 0.42 9.67
N ARG A 87 -11.10 -0.76 9.36
CA ARG A 87 -10.25 -1.93 9.07
C ARG A 87 -9.51 -1.67 7.78
N MET A 88 -8.31 -2.25 7.64
CA MET A 88 -7.55 -2.18 6.41
C MET A 88 -7.21 -3.59 5.93
N ARG A 89 -7.42 -3.84 4.64
CA ARG A 89 -6.96 -5.04 3.95
C ARG A 89 -5.93 -4.63 2.92
N GLN A 90 -4.83 -5.35 2.90
CA GLN A 90 -3.64 -5.01 2.15
C GLN A 90 -3.23 -6.19 1.27
N VAL A 91 -3.14 -5.95 -0.03
CA VAL A 91 -2.88 -6.99 -1.02
C VAL A 91 -1.87 -6.50 -2.04
N VAL A 92 -0.76 -7.22 -2.19
CA VAL A 92 0.16 -7.07 -3.30
C VAL A 92 -0.17 -8.12 -4.35
N ILE A 93 -0.28 -7.72 -5.62
CA ILE A 93 -0.61 -8.60 -6.74
C ILE A 93 0.55 -8.59 -7.73
N TYR A 94 1.25 -9.73 -7.86
CA TYR A 94 2.31 -9.89 -8.84
C TYR A 94 1.75 -10.36 -10.19
N LEU A 95 2.11 -9.63 -11.26
CA LEU A 95 1.52 -9.77 -12.59
C LEU A 95 2.25 -10.78 -13.49
N ARG A 96 3.53 -11.05 -13.26
CA ARG A 96 4.33 -11.98 -14.08
C ARG A 96 5.07 -12.99 -13.22
N ARG A 97 5.20 -14.22 -13.71
CA ARG A 97 5.98 -15.27 -13.04
C ARG A 97 7.40 -14.81 -12.74
N ASN A 98 7.83 -15.00 -11.50
CA ASN A 98 9.15 -14.65 -11.02
C ASN A 98 9.60 -15.65 -9.96
N ASN A 99 10.90 -16.00 -9.97
CA ASN A 99 11.49 -17.00 -9.07
C ASN A 99 12.12 -16.40 -7.80
N SER A 100 12.17 -15.07 -7.69
CA SER A 100 12.68 -14.39 -6.50
C SER A 100 11.88 -14.78 -5.24
N PRO A 101 12.53 -14.98 -4.08
CA PRO A 101 11.81 -15.20 -2.82
C PRO A 101 10.94 -13.99 -2.43
N LEU A 102 11.28 -12.78 -2.89
CA LEU A 102 10.55 -11.54 -2.59
C LEU A 102 9.07 -11.59 -3.03
N VAL A 103 8.74 -12.35 -4.08
CA VAL A 103 7.33 -12.52 -4.49
C VAL A 103 6.51 -13.37 -3.51
N ARG A 104 7.14 -13.93 -2.48
CA ARG A 104 6.49 -14.67 -1.38
C ARG A 104 6.48 -13.91 -0.06
N GLU A 105 7.25 -12.83 0.03
CA GLU A 105 7.36 -12.03 1.23
C GLU A 105 6.07 -11.27 1.50
N ASN A 106 5.45 -11.54 2.64
CA ASN A 106 4.12 -11.05 3.00
C ASN A 106 4.10 -10.35 4.37
N SER A 107 5.28 -9.99 4.88
CA SER A 107 5.42 -9.33 6.17
C SER A 107 6.65 -8.45 6.22
N PHE A 108 6.57 -7.35 6.97
CA PHE A 108 7.70 -6.54 7.39
C PHE A 108 8.03 -6.85 8.86
N ARG A 109 9.32 -7.01 9.18
CA ARG A 109 9.80 -7.19 10.54
C ARG A 109 11.03 -6.31 10.79
N LEU A 110 10.95 -5.48 11.83
CA LEU A 110 12.05 -4.63 12.31
C LEU A 110 12.02 -4.68 13.84
N GLU A 111 12.95 -5.42 14.44
CA GLU A 111 12.97 -5.67 15.89
C GLU A 111 11.60 -6.20 16.38
N ASP A 112 10.95 -5.45 17.26
CA ASP A 112 9.61 -5.75 17.82
C ASP A 112 8.45 -5.26 16.94
N THR A 113 8.74 -4.54 15.85
CA THR A 113 7.74 -4.12 14.88
C THR A 113 7.47 -5.24 13.88
N PHE A 114 6.20 -5.64 13.78
CA PHE A 114 5.74 -6.63 12.81
C PHE A 114 4.47 -6.15 12.11
N HIS A 115 4.44 -6.32 10.79
CA HIS A 115 3.27 -6.04 9.98
C HIS A 115 3.09 -7.09 8.90
N SER A 116 1.86 -7.56 8.69
CA SER A 116 1.55 -8.57 7.68
C SER A 116 0.54 -8.06 6.66
N PHE A 117 0.64 -8.59 5.45
CA PHE A 117 -0.25 -8.29 4.33
C PHE A 117 -0.44 -9.54 3.47
N GLN A 118 -1.34 -9.46 2.49
CA GLN A 118 -1.60 -10.55 1.57
C GLN A 118 -0.76 -10.38 0.30
N VAL A 119 -0.27 -11.49 -0.24
CA VAL A 119 0.38 -11.55 -1.55
C VAL A 119 -0.40 -12.50 -2.44
N ILE A 120 -0.71 -12.05 -3.66
CA ILE A 120 -1.29 -12.85 -4.72
C ILE A 120 -0.30 -12.88 -5.87
N ARG A 121 0.05 -14.09 -6.31
CA ARG A 121 0.85 -14.32 -7.51
C ARG A 121 -0.09 -14.84 -8.59
N LEU A 122 -0.33 -14.07 -9.66
CA LEU A 122 -1.38 -14.42 -10.63
C LEU A 122 -1.15 -15.81 -11.23
N TRP A 123 0.08 -16.16 -11.58
CA TRP A 123 0.47 -17.46 -12.15
C TRP A 123 0.33 -18.67 -11.20
N GLU A 124 -0.21 -18.48 -10.01
CA GLU A 124 -0.59 -19.55 -9.08
C GLU A 124 -2.10 -19.59 -8.81
N GLN A 125 -2.86 -18.69 -9.44
CA GLN A 125 -4.30 -18.58 -9.28
C GLN A 125 -5.01 -19.44 -10.33
N ASN A 126 -6.07 -20.14 -9.90
CA ASN A 126 -6.89 -20.96 -10.79
C ASN A 126 -7.59 -20.10 -11.87
N THR A 127 -7.35 -20.39 -13.15
CA THR A 127 -7.82 -19.59 -14.29
C THR A 127 -9.34 -19.29 -14.33
N PRO A 128 -10.26 -20.27 -14.14
CA PRO A 128 -11.70 -20.06 -14.28
C PRO A 128 -12.29 -18.99 -13.35
N GLN A 129 -11.70 -18.73 -12.19
CA GLN A 129 -12.21 -17.73 -11.23
C GLN A 129 -12.27 -16.32 -11.83
N PHE A 130 -11.38 -16.01 -12.77
CA PHE A 130 -11.31 -14.69 -13.40
C PHE A 130 -12.42 -14.45 -14.44
N PHE A 131 -13.12 -15.51 -14.86
CA PHE A 131 -14.26 -15.43 -15.77
C PHE A 131 -15.58 -15.09 -15.08
N GLU A 132 -15.66 -15.22 -13.75
CA GLU A 132 -16.85 -14.87 -12.96
C GLU A 132 -17.10 -13.36 -12.93
N ASN A 133 -16.03 -12.56 -13.05
CA ASN A 133 -16.07 -11.12 -12.92
C ASN A 133 -15.49 -10.45 -14.18
N PRO A 134 -16.30 -9.77 -15.01
CA PRO A 134 -15.84 -9.19 -16.27
C PRO A 134 -14.63 -8.24 -16.14
N GLY A 135 -14.51 -7.54 -15.01
CA GLY A 135 -13.39 -6.64 -14.74
C GLY A 135 -12.06 -7.37 -14.48
N LEU A 136 -12.09 -8.64 -14.13
CA LEU A 136 -10.91 -9.46 -13.83
C LEU A 136 -10.45 -10.32 -15.00
N LEU A 137 -11.20 -10.34 -16.12
CA LEU A 137 -10.83 -11.10 -17.32
C LEU A 137 -9.37 -10.89 -17.78
N PRO A 138 -8.77 -9.68 -17.71
CA PRO A 138 -7.36 -9.50 -18.06
C PRO A 138 -6.39 -10.35 -17.21
N PHE A 139 -6.74 -10.71 -15.98
CA PHE A 139 -5.90 -11.57 -15.13
C PHE A 139 -5.95 -13.05 -15.51
N ALA A 140 -6.99 -13.49 -16.23
CA ALA A 140 -7.09 -14.88 -16.67
C ALA A 140 -5.87 -15.31 -17.51
N VAL A 141 -5.40 -14.44 -18.42
CA VAL A 141 -4.24 -14.72 -19.28
C VAL A 141 -2.92 -14.77 -18.49
N LEU A 142 -2.88 -14.12 -17.32
CA LEU A 142 -1.70 -14.06 -16.45
C LEU A 142 -1.71 -15.15 -15.36
N SER A 143 -2.75 -15.99 -15.36
CA SER A 143 -3.00 -16.95 -14.30
C SER A 143 -2.35 -18.31 -14.54
N ASP A 144 -2.63 -19.30 -13.69
CA ASP A 144 -2.07 -20.65 -13.87
C ASP A 144 -2.75 -21.34 -15.05
N THR A 145 -2.12 -21.26 -16.23
CA THR A 145 -2.59 -21.85 -17.48
C THR A 145 -1.43 -22.33 -18.35
N ASP A 146 -1.63 -23.47 -19.01
CA ASP A 146 -0.70 -24.04 -19.99
C ASP A 146 -0.94 -23.51 -21.41
N ASP A 147 -2.06 -22.83 -21.67
CA ASP A 147 -2.42 -22.27 -22.99
C ASP A 147 -2.95 -20.82 -22.87
N PRO A 148 -2.04 -19.83 -22.73
CA PRO A 148 -2.42 -18.41 -22.64
C PRO A 148 -3.14 -17.89 -23.89
N GLU A 149 -2.88 -18.44 -25.08
CA GLU A 149 -3.50 -18.02 -26.34
C GLU A 149 -4.97 -18.41 -26.41
N GLN A 150 -5.29 -19.64 -25.98
CA GLN A 150 -6.66 -20.11 -25.85
C GLN A 150 -7.41 -19.28 -24.80
N VAL A 151 -6.80 -19.00 -23.64
CA VAL A 151 -7.42 -18.17 -22.60
C VAL A 151 -7.67 -16.74 -23.10
N LEU A 152 -6.71 -16.13 -23.82
CA LEU A 152 -6.87 -14.82 -24.44
C LEU A 152 -8.01 -14.80 -25.47
N SER A 153 -8.16 -15.88 -26.24
CA SER A 153 -9.27 -16.05 -27.18
C SER A 153 -10.62 -16.12 -26.46
N GLN A 154 -10.70 -16.84 -25.33
CA GLN A 154 -11.90 -16.90 -24.49
C GLN A 154 -12.24 -15.53 -23.89
N VAL A 155 -11.25 -14.82 -23.33
CA VAL A 155 -11.41 -13.45 -22.81
C VAL A 155 -11.95 -12.50 -23.87
N SER A 156 -11.44 -12.59 -25.09
CA SER A 156 -11.88 -11.76 -26.23
C SER A 156 -13.35 -12.03 -26.62
N ARG A 157 -13.81 -13.28 -26.53
CA ARG A 157 -15.22 -13.65 -26.76
C ARG A 157 -16.13 -13.14 -25.63
N SER A 158 -15.71 -13.28 -24.38
CA SER A 158 -16.47 -12.82 -23.20
C SER A 158 -16.66 -11.30 -23.13
N ARG A 159 -15.74 -10.52 -23.72
CA ARG A 159 -15.89 -9.05 -23.84
C ARG A 159 -16.95 -8.63 -24.86
N LYS A 160 -17.23 -9.45 -25.88
CA LYS A 160 -18.22 -9.12 -26.92
C LYS A 160 -19.66 -9.26 -26.43
N SER A 161 -19.92 -10.09 -25.41
CA SER A 161 -21.27 -10.25 -24.84
C SER A 161 -21.67 -9.17 -23.84
N THR A 162 -20.72 -8.34 -23.36
CA THR A 162 -20.92 -7.35 -22.29
C THR A 162 -20.99 -5.89 -22.78
N GLY A 163 -21.11 -5.67 -24.10
CA GLY A 163 -20.99 -4.36 -24.77
C GLY A 163 -22.01 -3.25 -24.43
N THR A 164 -22.98 -3.46 -23.53
CA THR A 164 -24.07 -2.50 -23.28
C THR A 164 -23.87 -1.57 -22.07
N THR A 165 -22.74 -1.66 -21.33
CA THR A 165 -22.56 -0.93 -20.04
C THR A 165 -21.43 0.12 -20.02
N GLY A 166 -20.88 0.50 -21.18
CA GLY A 166 -19.72 1.42 -21.27
C GLY A 166 -19.94 2.86 -20.76
N ALA A 167 -21.19 3.34 -20.72
CA ALA A 167 -21.47 4.74 -20.36
C ALA A 167 -21.32 5.08 -18.86
N LYS A 168 -21.45 4.11 -17.96
CA LYS A 168 -21.33 4.35 -16.50
C LYS A 168 -19.89 4.31 -15.98
N GLN A 169 -18.97 3.65 -16.70
CA GLN A 169 -17.56 3.49 -16.30
C GLN A 169 -16.70 4.75 -16.54
N SER A 170 -17.04 5.56 -17.55
CA SER A 170 -16.30 6.79 -17.87
C SER A 170 -16.43 7.88 -16.78
N ARG A 171 -17.62 8.00 -16.16
CA ARG A 171 -17.86 8.98 -15.08
C ARG A 171 -17.12 8.66 -13.77
N ARG A 172 -16.87 7.37 -13.46
CA ARG A 172 -16.12 6.96 -12.26
C ARG A 172 -14.60 7.17 -12.41
N ARG A 173 -14.04 7.04 -13.62
CA ARG A 173 -12.61 7.26 -13.89
C ARG A 173 -12.13 8.68 -13.57
N HIS A 174 -12.94 9.69 -13.87
CA HIS A 174 -12.61 11.09 -13.57
C HIS A 174 -12.60 11.41 -12.07
N GLN A 175 -13.41 10.70 -11.27
CA GLN A 175 -13.49 10.90 -9.82
C GLN A 175 -12.36 10.17 -9.06
N TYR A 176 -11.88 9.04 -9.61
CA TYR A 176 -10.74 8.28 -9.06
C TYR A 176 -9.41 9.01 -9.23
N SER A 177 -9.13 9.54 -10.42
CA SER A 177 -7.88 10.28 -10.67
C SER A 177 -7.75 11.53 -9.79
N ARG A 178 -8.85 12.28 -9.55
CA ARG A 178 -8.82 13.43 -8.64
C ARG A 178 -8.63 13.05 -7.17
N ARG A 179 -9.18 11.94 -6.68
CA ARG A 179 -9.02 11.53 -5.27
C ARG A 179 -7.63 10.98 -4.94
N VAL A 180 -7.02 10.23 -5.86
CA VAL A 180 -5.65 9.74 -5.69
C VAL A 180 -4.67 10.92 -5.62
N SER A 181 -4.83 11.96 -6.47
CA SER A 181 -3.99 13.17 -6.42
C SER A 181 -4.19 14.02 -5.16
N ILE A 182 -5.40 14.05 -4.59
CA ILE A 182 -5.69 14.79 -3.34
C ILE A 182 -5.13 14.05 -2.12
N GLU A 183 -5.09 12.71 -2.12
CA GLU A 183 -4.52 11.91 -1.02
C GLU A 183 -2.99 11.73 -1.14
N SER A 184 -2.40 11.90 -2.33
CA SER A 184 -0.96 11.82 -2.62
C SER A 184 -0.22 13.17 -2.64
N GLY A 185 -0.87 14.27 -2.25
CA GLY A 185 -0.22 15.57 -2.06
C GLY A 185 0.22 16.26 -3.34
N VAL A 186 -0.69 16.99 -3.99
CA VAL A 186 -0.36 18.15 -4.81
C VAL A 186 -1.31 19.28 -4.44
N ASP A 187 -0.94 20.06 -3.43
CA ASP A 187 -1.31 21.48 -3.41
C ASP A 187 -0.15 22.23 -4.08
N ARG A 188 -0.26 22.40 -5.40
CA ARG A 188 0.51 23.41 -6.12
C ARG A 188 -0.43 24.42 -6.73
N LYS A 189 -0.12 25.68 -6.40
CA LYS A 189 -0.47 26.97 -7.03
C LYS A 189 -1.73 27.65 -6.53
N ASN A 190 -1.78 28.97 -6.39
CA ASN A 190 -0.81 30.08 -6.39
C ASN A 190 -1.65 31.35 -6.18
N SER A 191 -1.08 32.34 -5.48
CA SER A 191 -1.19 33.78 -5.72
C SER A 191 -2.38 34.31 -6.54
N SER A 192 -3.27 35.08 -5.89
CA SER A 192 -3.67 36.43 -6.31
C SER A 192 -4.83 36.95 -5.44
N GLU A 193 -4.49 37.76 -4.43
CA GLU A 193 -5.03 39.11 -4.13
C GLU A 193 -4.58 39.53 -2.72
#